data_AF-A0A0F8Z303-F1
#
_entry.id   AF-A0A0F8Z303-F1
#
_cell.length_a   1.000
_cell.length_b   1.000
_cell.length_c   1.000
_cell.angle_alpha   90.00
_cell.angle_beta   90.00
_cell.angle_gamma   90.00
#
_symmetry.space_group_name_H-M   'P 1'
#
loop_
_entity.id
_entity.type
_entity.pdbx_description
1 polymer ?
#
loop_
_entity_poly.entity_id
_entity_poly.type
_entity_poly.pdbx_seq_one_letter_code
_entity_poly.pdbx_strand_id
1 'polypeptide(L)'
;MTFPANVGPPKLGVWLKDFPANPPNPAFALATPAFAAATPTGGDFSVYWRDGSGSFNVSQSVKAWSAQNYDDGTGVLATLGMNKYAVMWFYLDVDDNDLLAQFGRDTYNSLAGAEEEAAPATAPDHINLHSRLIGRLAFQKNDSVAADVASVFTTILSTTAVSDHGNLSGLSDNDHPQYALLSSASTNFSGGSLSASAGFDGGLSGSNVVGLVTSASHALIVDVALSDTFSI
;
A
#
# COMPACT_ATOMS: atom_id res chain seq x y z
N MET A 1 1.62 1.69 -74.93
CA MET A 1 1.81 2.47 -73.68
C MET A 1 2.43 1.54 -72.68
N THR A 2 3.74 1.66 -72.45
CA THR A 2 4.52 0.74 -71.61
C THR A 2 4.81 1.46 -70.30
N PHE A 3 4.27 0.97 -69.20
CA PHE A 3 4.53 1.53 -67.87
C PHE A 3 5.92 1.08 -67.38
N PRO A 4 6.76 1.99 -66.84
CA PRO A 4 8.06 1.59 -66.30
C PRO A 4 7.93 0.90 -64.93
N ALA A 5 8.93 0.06 -64.65
CA ALA A 5 8.95 -0.95 -63.61
C ALA A 5 9.05 -0.42 -62.16
N ASN A 6 8.24 -1.04 -61.31
CA ASN A 6 8.50 -1.47 -59.92
C ASN A 6 9.65 -0.79 -59.16
N VAL A 7 9.34 0.28 -58.44
CA VAL A 7 10.15 0.75 -57.29
C VAL A 7 9.78 -0.13 -56.09
N GLY A 8 10.74 -0.96 -55.67
CA GLY A 8 10.59 -1.84 -54.50
C GLY A 8 10.25 -1.07 -53.22
N PRO A 9 9.71 -1.75 -52.19
CA PRO A 9 9.19 -1.10 -50.99
C PRO A 9 10.29 -0.31 -50.26
N PRO A 10 9.96 0.84 -49.65
CA PRO A 10 10.93 1.65 -48.94
C PRO A 10 11.51 0.87 -47.75
N LYS A 11 12.85 0.93 -47.61
CA LYS A 11 13.58 0.33 -46.50
C LYS A 11 13.05 0.88 -45.18
N LEU A 12 12.50 0.00 -44.34
CA LEU A 12 12.17 0.27 -42.94
C LEU A 12 13.47 0.55 -42.18
N GLY A 13 13.86 1.83 -42.14
CA GLY A 13 15.03 2.31 -41.44
C GLY A 13 14.71 3.59 -40.70
N VAL A 14 14.95 3.54 -39.39
CA VAL A 14 15.31 4.67 -38.52
C VAL A 14 14.17 5.57 -38.00
N TRP A 15 13.32 5.05 -37.09
CA TRP A 15 12.47 5.90 -36.22
C TRP A 15 12.22 5.30 -34.82
N LEU A 16 13.25 4.74 -34.16
CA LEU A 16 13.10 4.31 -32.77
C LEU A 16 14.37 4.47 -31.94
N LYS A 17 14.94 5.68 -31.92
CA LYS A 17 16.11 5.96 -31.07
C LYS A 17 16.09 7.26 -30.27
N ASP A 18 15.21 8.23 -30.57
CA ASP A 18 15.29 9.54 -29.90
C ASP A 18 13.95 10.04 -29.33
N PHE A 19 13.11 9.15 -28.81
CA PHE A 19 12.10 9.60 -27.85
C PHE A 19 12.76 9.64 -26.48
N PRO A 20 13.06 10.82 -25.89
CA PRO A 20 13.42 10.87 -24.49
C PRO A 20 12.30 10.18 -23.72
N ALA A 21 12.68 9.21 -22.87
CA ALA A 21 11.74 8.56 -21.98
C ALA A 21 10.88 9.63 -21.34
N ASN A 22 9.56 9.52 -21.50
CA ASN A 22 8.62 10.38 -20.80
C ASN A 22 9.04 10.37 -19.34
N PRO A 23 9.40 11.51 -18.72
CA PRO A 23 9.68 11.52 -17.29
C PRO A 23 8.49 10.86 -16.60
N PRO A 24 8.72 9.99 -15.59
CA PRO A 24 7.61 9.43 -14.83
C PRO A 24 6.76 10.60 -14.38
N ASN A 25 5.55 10.68 -14.94
CA ASN A 25 4.58 11.71 -14.64
C ASN A 25 4.53 11.78 -13.11
N PRO A 26 4.81 12.92 -12.46
CA PRO A 26 4.82 12.98 -11.01
C PRO A 26 3.46 12.47 -10.54
N ALA A 27 3.49 11.33 -9.87
CA ALA A 27 2.32 10.67 -9.34
C ALA A 27 1.54 11.71 -8.56
N PHE A 28 0.26 11.85 -8.92
CA PHE A 28 -0.66 12.76 -8.28
C PHE A 28 -0.59 12.57 -6.76
N ALA A 29 0.01 13.54 -6.08
CA ALA A 29 0.19 13.49 -4.64
C ALA A 29 -1.20 13.63 -4.01
N LEU A 30 -1.66 12.51 -3.45
CA LEU A 30 -2.90 12.40 -2.69
C LEU A 30 -2.78 13.23 -1.41
N ALA A 31 -3.01 14.54 -1.51
CA ALA A 31 -3.06 15.46 -0.37
C ALA A 31 -4.46 16.08 -0.20
N THR A 32 -5.51 15.41 -0.65
CA THR A 32 -6.86 15.38 -0.04
C THR A 32 -7.71 14.41 -0.86
N PRO A 33 -8.40 13.43 -0.24
CA PRO A 33 -9.20 12.45 -0.99
C PRO A 33 -10.28 13.10 -1.89
N ALA A 34 -10.72 14.31 -1.57
CA ALA A 34 -11.68 15.11 -2.35
C ALA A 34 -11.18 15.52 -3.76
N PHE A 35 -9.87 15.69 -3.96
CA PHE A 35 -9.30 16.22 -5.22
C PHE A 35 -8.65 15.17 -6.10
N ALA A 36 -8.58 13.90 -5.65
CA ALA A 36 -8.01 12.82 -6.45
C ALA A 36 -8.78 12.52 -7.73
N ALA A 37 -10.08 12.77 -7.73
CA ALA A 37 -10.92 12.66 -8.92
C ALA A 37 -10.75 13.83 -9.90
N ALA A 38 -10.15 14.96 -9.51
CA ALA A 38 -9.91 16.11 -10.40
C ALA A 38 -8.58 16.01 -11.17
N THR A 39 -8.08 14.79 -11.41
CA THR A 39 -6.78 14.53 -12.04
C THR A 39 -6.96 13.96 -13.43
N PRO A 40 -6.02 14.17 -14.38
CA PRO A 40 -6.15 13.67 -15.76
C PRO A 40 -6.30 12.14 -15.90
N THR A 41 -6.17 11.41 -14.79
CA THR A 41 -6.29 9.95 -14.68
C THR A 41 -7.29 9.51 -13.59
N GLY A 42 -8.03 10.45 -13.00
CA GLY A 42 -9.06 10.25 -11.98
C GLY A 42 -10.48 10.15 -12.55
N GLY A 43 -11.46 9.88 -11.67
CA GLY A 43 -12.86 9.59 -12.03
C GLY A 43 -13.59 10.68 -12.82
N ASP A 44 -14.75 10.32 -13.37
CA ASP A 44 -15.63 11.25 -14.07
C ASP A 44 -16.24 12.27 -13.11
N PHE A 45 -16.37 13.52 -13.56
CA PHE A 45 -17.14 14.55 -12.86
C PHE A 45 -18.00 15.37 -13.83
N SER A 46 -19.01 16.04 -13.29
CA SER A 46 -19.89 16.93 -14.06
C SER A 46 -19.52 18.39 -13.84
N VAL A 47 -19.35 19.16 -14.92
CA VAL A 47 -18.97 20.58 -14.87
C VAL A 47 -20.14 21.46 -15.27
N TYR A 48 -20.47 22.44 -14.44
CA TYR A 48 -21.57 23.38 -14.63
C TYR A 48 -21.09 24.81 -14.91
N TRP A 49 -21.81 25.50 -15.80
CA TRP A 49 -21.68 26.93 -16.07
C TRP A 49 -23.05 27.54 -16.36
N ARG A 50 -23.20 28.85 -16.18
CA ARG A 50 -24.49 29.53 -16.42
C ARG A 50 -24.90 29.43 -17.88
N ASP A 51 -26.21 29.37 -18.13
CA ASP A 51 -26.81 29.39 -19.47
C ASP A 51 -27.09 30.81 -20.00
N GLY A 52 -26.80 31.85 -19.20
CA GLY A 52 -27.08 33.24 -19.51
C GLY A 52 -28.53 33.68 -19.29
N SER A 53 -29.41 32.76 -18.90
CA SER A 53 -30.86 32.96 -18.69
C SER A 53 -31.35 32.55 -17.31
N GLY A 54 -30.43 32.20 -16.39
CA GLY A 54 -30.74 31.86 -15.00
C GLY A 54 -30.73 30.36 -14.70
N SER A 55 -30.50 29.51 -15.70
CA SER A 55 -30.24 28.08 -15.53
C SER A 55 -28.76 27.76 -15.74
N PHE A 56 -28.44 26.47 -15.85
CA PHE A 56 -27.07 25.98 -16.00
C PHE A 56 -26.96 25.00 -17.16
N ASN A 57 -25.90 25.14 -17.92
CA ASN A 57 -25.41 24.10 -18.81
C ASN A 57 -24.54 23.11 -18.02
N VAL A 58 -24.40 21.89 -18.54
CA VAL A 58 -23.59 20.83 -17.93
C VAL A 58 -22.80 20.08 -18.99
N SER A 59 -21.56 19.74 -18.64
CA SER A 59 -20.75 18.73 -19.33
C SER A 59 -20.51 17.58 -18.37
N GLN A 60 -20.96 16.39 -18.73
CA GLN A 60 -20.80 15.18 -17.91
C GLN A 60 -19.57 14.39 -18.33
N SER A 61 -19.15 13.44 -17.49
CA SER A 61 -18.02 12.53 -17.75
C SER A 61 -16.72 13.25 -18.13
N VAL A 62 -16.47 14.39 -17.50
CA VAL A 62 -15.24 15.15 -17.68
C VAL A 62 -14.14 14.46 -16.90
N LYS A 63 -13.00 14.23 -17.55
CA LYS A 63 -11.82 13.56 -16.96
C LYS A 63 -10.77 14.53 -16.45
N ALA A 64 -10.82 15.79 -16.87
CA ALA A 64 -9.84 16.80 -16.53
C ALA A 64 -10.47 18.19 -16.57
N TRP A 65 -10.06 19.04 -15.62
CA TRP A 65 -10.43 20.44 -15.64
C TRP A 65 -9.75 21.17 -16.80
N SER A 66 -10.39 22.20 -17.35
CA SER A 66 -9.87 22.95 -18.50
C SER A 66 -9.29 24.29 -18.07
N ALA A 67 -8.00 24.50 -18.38
CA ALA A 67 -7.29 25.76 -18.15
C ALA A 67 -7.53 26.81 -19.27
N GLN A 68 -8.55 26.65 -20.11
CA GLN A 68 -8.77 27.49 -21.28
C GLN A 68 -9.87 28.52 -21.08
N ASN A 69 -10.89 28.18 -20.28
CA ASN A 69 -12.16 28.89 -20.27
C ASN A 69 -12.67 29.20 -18.85
N TYR A 70 -13.55 30.19 -18.76
CA TYR A 70 -14.28 30.59 -17.55
C TYR A 70 -15.74 30.91 -17.88
N ASP A 71 -16.58 31.04 -16.85
CA ASP A 71 -18.00 31.39 -16.99
C ASP A 71 -18.23 32.90 -16.77
N ASP A 72 -18.33 33.65 -17.86
CA ASP A 72 -18.64 35.09 -17.84
C ASP A 72 -20.15 35.39 -17.65
N GLY A 73 -20.99 34.36 -17.60
CA GLY A 73 -22.42 34.47 -17.40
C GLY A 73 -23.23 34.72 -18.65
N THR A 74 -22.63 34.64 -19.84
CA THR A 74 -23.33 34.85 -21.11
C THR A 74 -24.07 33.63 -21.64
N GLY A 75 -23.81 32.45 -21.06
CA GLY A 75 -24.34 31.17 -21.55
C GLY A 75 -23.35 30.33 -22.34
N VAL A 76 -22.23 30.93 -22.74
CA VAL A 76 -21.12 30.26 -23.43
C VAL A 76 -19.85 30.46 -22.61
N LEU A 77 -19.01 29.42 -22.52
CA LEU A 77 -17.72 29.54 -21.86
C LEU A 77 -16.83 30.51 -22.61
N ALA A 78 -16.36 31.55 -21.92
CA ALA A 78 -15.46 32.54 -22.47
C ALA A 78 -14.00 32.08 -22.34
N THR A 79 -13.17 32.40 -23.33
CA THR A 79 -11.74 32.10 -23.30
C THR A 79 -11.02 32.99 -22.30
N LEU A 80 -10.18 32.43 -21.42
CA LEU A 80 -9.33 33.21 -20.51
C LEU A 80 -8.38 34.12 -21.31
N GLY A 81 -8.04 35.29 -20.75
CA GLY A 81 -6.92 36.09 -21.23
C GLY A 81 -5.56 35.44 -20.93
N MET A 82 -4.51 35.85 -21.66
CA MET A 82 -3.15 35.38 -21.34
C MET A 82 -2.73 35.83 -19.94
N ASN A 83 -2.04 34.96 -19.22
CA ASN A 83 -1.59 35.18 -17.83
C ASN A 83 -2.72 35.46 -16.84
N LYS A 84 -3.97 35.15 -17.18
CA LYS A 84 -5.11 35.28 -16.29
C LYS A 84 -5.32 34.01 -15.48
N TYR A 85 -5.82 34.19 -14.28
CA TYR A 85 -6.26 33.12 -13.40
C TYR A 85 -7.78 33.03 -13.39
N ALA A 86 -8.31 31.82 -13.21
CA ALA A 86 -9.71 31.57 -12.95
C ALA A 86 -9.85 30.49 -11.87
N VAL A 87 -11.09 30.31 -11.41
CA VAL A 87 -11.42 29.43 -10.29
C VAL A 87 -12.42 28.38 -10.73
N MET A 88 -12.32 27.20 -10.15
CA MET A 88 -13.36 26.17 -10.21
C MET A 88 -13.66 25.63 -8.81
N TRP A 89 -14.94 25.50 -8.51
CA TRP A 89 -15.46 25.05 -7.23
C TRP A 89 -15.92 23.61 -7.34
N PHE A 90 -15.57 22.78 -6.35
CA PHE A 90 -15.90 21.36 -6.35
C PHE A 90 -16.85 21.03 -5.20
N TYR A 91 -17.83 20.18 -5.51
CA TYR A 91 -18.88 19.73 -4.62
C TYR A 91 -19.02 18.22 -4.71
N LEU A 92 -19.30 17.58 -3.58
CA LEU A 92 -19.68 16.17 -3.53
C LEU A 92 -21.20 16.08 -3.39
N ASP A 93 -21.84 15.36 -4.30
CA ASP A 93 -23.25 15.00 -4.16
C ASP A 93 -23.41 13.86 -3.15
N VAL A 94 -24.37 13.98 -2.24
CA VAL A 94 -24.61 12.97 -1.20
C VAL A 94 -25.62 11.91 -1.61
N ASP A 95 -26.41 12.15 -2.64
CA ASP A 95 -27.44 11.21 -3.09
C ASP A 95 -26.84 10.21 -4.08
N ASP A 96 -26.15 10.71 -5.10
CA ASP A 96 -25.56 9.88 -6.17
C ASP A 96 -24.07 9.61 -5.98
N ASN A 97 -23.45 10.21 -4.95
CA ASN A 97 -22.04 10.05 -4.62
C ASN A 97 -21.09 10.55 -5.74
N ASP A 98 -21.59 11.45 -6.59
CA ASP A 98 -20.89 12.02 -7.74
C ASP A 98 -20.09 13.28 -7.40
N LEU A 99 -18.98 13.48 -8.11
CA LEU A 99 -18.21 14.71 -8.05
C LEU A 99 -18.79 15.74 -9.04
N LEU A 100 -19.11 16.92 -8.53
CA LEU A 100 -19.62 18.04 -9.30
C LEU A 100 -18.63 19.20 -9.24
N ALA A 101 -18.52 19.94 -10.33
CA ALA A 101 -17.70 21.13 -10.43
C ALA A 101 -18.50 22.28 -11.03
N GLN A 102 -18.20 23.50 -10.60
CA GLN A 102 -18.81 24.71 -11.13
C GLN A 102 -17.74 25.76 -11.38
N PHE A 103 -17.77 26.39 -12.56
CA PHE A 103 -16.87 27.51 -12.85
C PHE A 103 -17.10 28.69 -11.90
N GLY A 104 -15.99 29.33 -11.56
CA GLY A 104 -15.98 30.64 -10.93
C GLY A 104 -16.56 31.73 -11.82
N ARG A 105 -16.63 32.95 -11.30
CA ARG A 105 -17.40 34.05 -11.90
C ARG A 105 -16.58 35.08 -12.65
N ASP A 106 -15.26 35.09 -12.46
CA ASP A 106 -14.40 36.14 -12.99
C ASP A 106 -13.01 35.59 -13.37
N THR A 107 -12.16 36.50 -13.87
CA THR A 107 -10.76 36.26 -14.17
C THR A 107 -9.87 37.27 -13.46
N TYR A 108 -8.69 36.83 -13.04
CA TYR A 108 -7.80 37.63 -12.18
C TYR A 108 -6.43 37.83 -12.79
N ASN A 109 -5.79 38.94 -12.44
CA ASN A 109 -4.40 39.26 -12.86
C ASN A 109 -3.35 38.54 -12.00
N SER A 110 -3.74 37.97 -10.86
CA SER A 110 -2.86 37.33 -9.90
C SER A 110 -3.57 36.13 -9.27
N LEU A 111 -2.77 35.18 -8.77
CA LEU A 111 -3.27 34.05 -8.00
C LEU A 111 -4.02 34.51 -6.75
N ALA A 112 -3.46 35.45 -5.99
CA ALA A 112 -4.11 35.99 -4.78
C ALA A 112 -5.52 36.55 -5.06
N GLY A 113 -5.74 37.22 -6.20
CA GLY A 113 -7.08 37.69 -6.56
C GLY A 113 -8.06 36.55 -6.83
N ALA A 114 -7.59 35.46 -7.44
CA ALA A 114 -8.40 34.26 -7.64
C ALA A 114 -8.71 33.54 -6.32
N GLU A 115 -7.76 33.56 -5.37
CA GLU A 115 -7.94 32.96 -4.04
C GLU A 115 -8.94 33.72 -3.16
N GLU A 116 -9.21 34.99 -3.46
CA GLU A 116 -10.22 35.80 -2.79
C GLU A 116 -11.64 35.56 -3.34
N GLU A 117 -11.78 34.83 -4.46
CA GLU A 117 -13.11 34.50 -4.98
C GLU A 117 -13.90 33.68 -3.95
N ALA A 118 -15.13 34.11 -3.68
CA ALA A 118 -16.07 33.36 -2.86
C ALA A 118 -16.83 32.33 -3.70
N ALA A 119 -17.31 31.27 -3.05
CA ALA A 119 -18.13 30.26 -3.71
C ALA A 119 -19.33 30.92 -4.42
N PRO A 120 -19.70 30.47 -5.64
CA PRO A 120 -20.79 31.05 -6.39
C PRO A 120 -22.10 31.09 -5.59
N ALA A 121 -22.70 32.27 -5.46
CA ALA A 121 -23.97 32.43 -4.75
C ALA A 121 -25.16 31.75 -5.45
N THR A 122 -25.01 31.45 -6.74
CA THR A 122 -25.97 30.69 -7.54
C THR A 122 -25.34 29.39 -8.01
N ALA A 123 -26.06 28.29 -7.83
CA ALA A 123 -25.67 26.99 -8.31
C ALA A 123 -26.92 26.22 -8.78
N PRO A 124 -26.77 25.17 -9.61
CA PRO A 124 -27.85 24.24 -9.92
C PRO A 124 -28.48 23.67 -8.66
N ASP A 125 -29.76 23.28 -8.73
CA ASP A 125 -30.50 22.73 -7.60
C ASP A 125 -29.83 21.48 -7.00
N HIS A 126 -29.21 20.64 -7.84
CA HIS A 126 -28.44 19.48 -7.36
C HIS A 126 -27.33 19.89 -6.38
N ILE A 127 -26.61 20.97 -6.70
CA ILE A 127 -25.55 21.50 -5.83
C ILE A 127 -26.13 22.12 -4.55
N ASN A 128 -27.23 22.88 -4.66
CA ASN A 128 -27.81 23.58 -3.51
C ASN A 128 -28.51 22.65 -2.50
N LEU A 129 -29.15 21.59 -2.99
CA LEU A 129 -30.01 20.73 -2.17
C LEU A 129 -29.25 19.49 -1.69
N HIS A 130 -28.50 18.84 -2.57
CA HIS A 130 -27.97 17.50 -2.37
C HIS A 130 -26.44 17.44 -2.32
N SER A 131 -25.74 18.56 -2.51
CA SER A 131 -24.28 18.55 -2.47
C SER A 131 -23.68 19.31 -1.29
N ARG A 132 -22.37 19.10 -1.09
CA ARG A 132 -21.54 19.82 -0.12
C ARG A 132 -20.27 20.30 -0.79
N LEU A 133 -19.87 21.55 -0.52
CA LEU A 133 -18.60 22.09 -0.96
C LEU A 133 -17.45 21.29 -0.37
N ILE A 134 -16.51 20.84 -1.20
CA ILE A 134 -15.33 20.07 -0.77
C ILE A 134 -14.01 20.84 -1.00
N GLY A 135 -14.03 21.84 -1.87
CA GLY A 135 -12.90 22.72 -2.08
C GLY A 135 -12.97 23.58 -3.34
N ARG A 136 -11.84 24.21 -3.63
CA ARG A 136 -11.59 25.10 -4.76
C ARG A 136 -10.27 24.75 -5.45
N LEU A 137 -10.24 24.94 -6.76
CA LEU A 137 -9.04 24.91 -7.59
C LEU A 137 -8.87 26.27 -8.28
N ALA A 138 -7.70 26.89 -8.15
CA ALA A 138 -7.33 28.07 -8.95
C ALA A 138 -6.29 27.68 -9.99
N PHE A 139 -6.42 28.20 -11.21
CA PHE A 139 -5.56 27.83 -12.33
C PHE A 139 -5.26 29.01 -13.24
N GLN A 140 -4.09 28.97 -13.88
CA GLN A 140 -3.70 29.96 -14.88
C GLN A 140 -4.02 29.45 -16.29
N LYS A 141 -4.27 30.37 -17.22
CA LYS A 141 -4.47 30.04 -18.63
C LYS A 141 -3.36 29.14 -19.17
N ASN A 142 -3.75 28.06 -19.86
CA ASN A 142 -2.88 27.08 -20.52
C ASN A 142 -1.97 26.28 -19.57
N ASP A 143 -2.11 26.45 -18.26
CA ASP A 143 -1.31 25.69 -17.32
C ASP A 143 -1.83 24.26 -17.22
N SER A 144 -0.93 23.29 -17.13
CA SER A 144 -1.26 21.87 -16.96
C SER A 144 -1.36 21.47 -15.49
N VAL A 145 -1.01 22.38 -14.58
CA VAL A 145 -1.07 22.20 -13.13
C VAL A 145 -1.90 23.32 -12.52
N ALA A 146 -2.69 22.99 -11.49
CA ALA A 146 -3.40 23.98 -10.72
C ALA A 146 -2.41 24.88 -9.97
N ALA A 147 -2.67 26.19 -9.97
CA ALA A 147 -1.84 27.15 -9.25
C ALA A 147 -2.09 27.08 -7.73
N ASP A 148 -3.32 26.76 -7.32
CA ASP A 148 -3.70 26.50 -5.93
C ASP A 148 -4.82 25.43 -5.88
N VAL A 149 -4.78 24.60 -4.84
CA VAL A 149 -5.81 23.60 -4.54
C VAL A 149 -6.13 23.69 -3.05
N ALA A 150 -7.31 24.23 -2.75
CA ALA A 150 -7.78 24.45 -1.38
C ALA A 150 -8.91 23.46 -1.05
N SER A 151 -8.83 22.82 0.12
CA SER A 151 -9.90 21.98 0.66
C SER A 151 -10.57 22.63 1.86
N VAL A 152 -11.86 22.33 2.06
CA VAL A 152 -12.59 22.73 3.27
C VAL A 152 -12.32 21.79 4.46
N PHE A 153 -11.74 20.61 4.20
CA PHE A 153 -11.42 19.64 5.24
C PHE A 153 -10.05 19.93 5.84
N THR A 154 -10.01 20.12 7.16
CA THR A 154 -8.77 20.40 7.90
C THR A 154 -8.15 19.14 8.52
N THR A 155 -8.92 18.07 8.63
CA THR A 155 -8.46 16.80 9.22
C THR A 155 -8.12 15.81 8.12
N ILE A 156 -6.87 15.36 8.11
CA ILE A 156 -6.41 14.28 7.24
C ILE A 156 -6.31 13.02 8.08
N LEU A 157 -7.09 11.99 7.75
CA LEU A 157 -6.96 10.66 8.35
C LEU A 157 -5.87 9.91 7.60
N SER A 158 -4.76 9.62 8.26
CA SER A 158 -3.68 8.79 7.73
C SER A 158 -3.66 7.46 8.47
N THR A 159 -3.86 6.37 7.75
CA THR A 159 -3.72 5.03 8.32
C THR A 159 -2.26 4.61 8.22
N THR A 160 -1.58 4.43 9.34
CA THR A 160 -0.31 3.71 9.33
C THR A 160 -0.63 2.22 9.23
N ALA A 161 -0.30 1.59 8.09
CA ALA A 161 -0.28 0.14 8.06
C ALA A 161 0.78 -0.32 9.08
N VAL A 162 0.35 -1.03 10.11
CA VAL A 162 1.27 -1.71 11.03
C VAL A 162 1.93 -2.82 10.21
N SER A 163 3.05 -2.49 9.58
CA SER A 163 3.84 -3.42 8.77
C SER A 163 4.60 -4.43 9.62
N ASP A 164 4.64 -4.21 10.93
CA ASP A 164 5.39 -4.97 11.90
C ASP A 164 4.48 -5.39 13.07
N HIS A 165 4.39 -6.69 13.31
CA HIS A 165 3.53 -7.23 14.36
C HIS A 165 4.07 -6.88 15.76
N GLY A 166 5.37 -6.55 15.88
CA GLY A 166 6.02 -6.05 17.09
C GLY A 166 5.46 -4.74 17.64
N ASN A 167 4.68 -4.00 16.84
CA ASN A 167 4.03 -2.75 17.24
C ASN A 167 2.68 -2.94 17.97
N LEU A 168 2.22 -4.18 18.15
CA LEU A 168 1.08 -4.48 19.02
C LEU A 168 1.60 -4.63 20.46
N SER A 169 1.11 -3.79 21.36
CA SER A 169 1.46 -3.89 22.78
C SER A 169 1.19 -5.31 23.29
N GLY A 170 2.26 -6.00 23.72
CA GLY A 170 2.18 -7.36 24.25
C GLY A 170 2.55 -8.48 23.28
N LEU A 171 2.94 -8.17 22.04
CA LEU A 171 3.44 -9.15 21.07
C LEU A 171 4.79 -8.69 20.52
N SER A 172 5.91 -9.16 21.08
CA SER A 172 7.24 -8.93 20.48
C SER A 172 7.47 -9.91 19.34
N ASP A 173 8.30 -9.58 18.35
CA ASP A 173 8.61 -10.46 17.19
C ASP A 173 9.00 -11.91 17.55
N ASN A 174 9.45 -12.14 18.78
CA ASN A 174 9.86 -13.45 19.29
C ASN A 174 9.16 -13.80 20.63
N ASP A 175 7.84 -13.69 20.64
CA ASP A 175 6.94 -14.02 21.75
C ASP A 175 6.32 -15.42 21.65
N HIS A 176 6.68 -16.21 20.63
CA HIS A 176 6.33 -17.60 20.51
C HIS A 176 7.43 -18.51 21.10
N PRO A 177 7.34 -18.94 22.38
CA PRO A 177 8.30 -19.85 23.02
C PRO A 177 8.33 -21.26 22.42
N GLN A 178 7.61 -21.52 21.32
CA GLN A 178 7.57 -22.81 20.66
C GLN A 178 8.83 -23.12 19.84
N TYR A 179 9.60 -22.10 19.45
CA TYR A 179 10.92 -22.30 18.84
C TYR A 179 11.99 -22.06 19.89
N ALA A 180 12.51 -23.13 20.48
CA ALA A 180 13.86 -23.06 21.03
C ALA A 180 14.77 -22.54 19.91
N LEU A 181 15.36 -21.35 20.10
CA LEU A 181 16.38 -20.85 19.19
C LEU A 181 17.53 -21.85 19.20
N LEU A 182 17.54 -22.72 18.19
CA LEU A 182 18.63 -23.67 17.95
C LEU A 182 19.89 -22.96 17.44
N SER A 183 20.14 -21.71 17.84
CA SER A 183 21.42 -21.04 17.62
C SER A 183 22.49 -21.52 18.61
N SER A 184 22.18 -22.48 19.48
CA SER A 184 23.15 -23.16 20.34
C SER A 184 22.94 -24.67 20.47
N ALA A 185 22.25 -25.33 19.53
CA ALA A 185 22.22 -26.80 19.47
C ALA A 185 23.51 -27.40 18.88
N SER A 186 24.66 -26.88 19.32
CA SER A 186 25.94 -27.58 19.29
C SER A 186 26.32 -28.12 20.66
N THR A 187 25.37 -28.28 21.60
CA THR A 187 25.63 -28.97 22.85
C THR A 187 24.90 -30.31 22.84
N ASN A 188 25.60 -31.30 22.28
CA ASN A 188 25.67 -32.66 22.78
C ASN A 188 24.43 -33.13 23.56
N PHE A 189 23.63 -33.98 22.93
CA PHE A 189 22.78 -34.92 23.66
C PHE A 189 23.71 -35.88 24.45
N SER A 190 24.16 -35.42 25.61
CA SER A 190 24.95 -36.18 26.56
C SER A 190 24.17 -36.20 27.85
N GLY A 191 23.61 -37.36 28.20
CA GLY A 191 23.20 -37.66 29.58
C GLY A 191 21.70 -37.77 29.87
N GLY A 192 20.80 -37.70 28.88
CA GLY A 192 19.37 -37.94 29.11
C GLY A 192 18.98 -39.39 28.82
N SER A 193 19.03 -40.26 29.83
CA SER A 193 18.58 -41.66 29.75
C SER A 193 17.13 -41.75 29.23
N LEU A 194 16.96 -42.33 28.03
CA LEU A 194 15.67 -42.84 27.57
C LEU A 194 15.48 -44.21 28.22
N SER A 195 14.80 -44.25 29.36
CA SER A 195 14.43 -45.51 30.02
C SER A 195 13.31 -46.20 29.24
N ALA A 196 13.70 -46.99 28.24
CA ALA A 196 12.80 -47.96 27.60
C ALA A 196 12.85 -49.26 28.42
N SER A 197 11.96 -49.41 29.39
CA SER A 197 11.74 -50.69 30.08
C SER A 197 10.95 -51.64 29.18
N ALA A 198 11.63 -52.38 28.31
CA ALA A 198 11.14 -53.64 27.76
C ALA A 198 12.35 -54.54 27.44
N GLY A 199 12.39 -55.70 28.10
CA GLY A 199 13.60 -56.49 28.31
C GLY A 199 14.28 -57.03 27.06
N PHE A 200 15.61 -57.01 27.13
CA PHE A 200 16.52 -57.89 26.41
C PHE A 200 17.50 -58.45 27.44
N ASP A 201 17.15 -59.55 28.11
CA ASP A 201 18.14 -60.37 28.85
C ASP A 201 18.83 -61.30 27.85
N GLY A 202 19.70 -60.69 27.04
CA GLY A 202 20.60 -61.35 26.11
C GLY A 202 22.02 -61.07 26.54
N GLY A 203 22.66 -62.07 27.17
CA GLY A 203 23.92 -61.97 27.88
C GLY A 203 25.06 -61.25 27.13
N LEU A 204 25.86 -60.51 27.91
CA LEU A 204 27.16 -60.02 27.45
C LEU A 204 28.28 -60.69 28.24
N SER A 205 29.06 -61.43 27.46
CA SER A 205 30.26 -62.19 27.78
C SER A 205 31.47 -61.29 28.10
N GLY A 206 32.22 -61.66 29.14
CA GLY A 206 33.68 -61.46 29.21
C GLY A 206 34.18 -60.07 29.63
N SER A 207 34.22 -59.80 30.94
CA SER A 207 35.11 -58.77 31.50
C SER A 207 36.47 -59.36 31.90
N ASN A 208 37.36 -59.28 30.91
CA ASN A 208 38.82 -59.15 30.88
C ASN A 208 39.70 -59.39 32.15
N VAL A 209 40.74 -60.20 31.88
CA VAL A 209 41.94 -60.62 32.63
C VAL A 209 42.74 -59.48 33.29
N VAL A 210 43.16 -59.65 34.55
CA VAL A 210 44.50 -59.25 35.05
C VAL A 210 44.97 -60.29 36.09
N GLY A 211 46.11 -60.93 35.82
CA GLY A 211 46.58 -62.12 36.53
C GLY A 211 47.62 -61.92 37.65
N LEU A 212 48.02 -63.08 38.18
CA LEU A 212 49.27 -63.43 38.86
C LEU A 212 49.35 -63.31 40.41
N VAL A 213 48.88 -64.36 41.08
CA VAL A 213 49.58 -65.23 42.09
C VAL A 213 50.42 -64.57 43.22
N THR A 214 50.12 -64.85 44.50
CA THR A 214 50.94 -65.66 45.46
C THR A 214 50.62 -65.40 46.97
N SER A 215 50.54 -66.53 47.70
CA SER A 215 50.95 -66.78 49.10
C SER A 215 50.06 -66.44 50.32
N ALA A 216 49.60 -67.54 50.95
CA ALA A 216 49.58 -67.89 52.38
C ALA A 216 49.11 -66.89 53.45
N SER A 217 48.01 -67.23 54.16
CA SER A 217 48.05 -67.83 55.52
C SER A 217 46.73 -67.60 56.27
N HIS A 218 46.06 -68.69 56.66
CA HIS A 218 45.47 -68.98 57.98
C HIS A 218 44.43 -70.11 57.85
N ALA A 219 44.74 -71.26 58.46
CA ALA A 219 43.81 -72.37 58.62
C ALA A 219 43.09 -72.25 59.97
N LEU A 220 41.78 -72.51 59.99
CA LEU A 220 41.07 -72.96 61.19
C LEU A 220 40.29 -74.22 60.83
N ILE A 221 40.78 -75.35 61.32
CA ILE A 221 40.10 -76.65 61.28
C ILE A 221 39.19 -76.70 62.51
N VAL A 222 37.89 -76.93 62.31
CA VAL A 222 37.02 -77.54 63.32
C VAL A 222 36.37 -78.74 62.65
N ASP A 223 36.89 -79.92 62.99
CA ASP A 223 36.34 -81.21 62.61
C ASP A 223 35.56 -81.75 63.81
N VAL A 224 34.27 -82.03 63.65
CA VAL A 224 33.52 -83.03 64.44
C VAL A 224 32.37 -83.54 63.58
N ALA A 225 32.51 -84.78 63.12
CA ALA A 225 31.41 -85.61 62.64
C ALA A 225 30.56 -86.14 63.81
N LEU A 226 29.23 -86.03 63.72
CA LEU A 226 28.23 -86.79 64.48
C LEU A 226 27.02 -86.99 63.54
N SER A 227 26.90 -88.14 62.87
CA SER A 227 26.19 -89.37 63.28
C SER A 227 24.66 -89.31 63.11
N ASP A 228 24.20 -90.23 62.28
CA ASP A 228 22.97 -91.03 62.37
C ASP A 228 21.61 -90.54 61.84
N THR A 229 21.01 -91.50 61.12
CA THR A 229 19.60 -91.81 60.88
C THR A 229 18.83 -91.09 59.76
N PHE A 230 18.67 -91.80 58.63
CA PHE A 230 17.39 -91.86 57.93
C PHE A 230 17.04 -93.33 57.64
N SER A 231 16.08 -93.88 58.40
CA SER A 231 15.36 -95.12 58.10
C SER A 231 13.88 -94.75 57.96
N ILE A 232 13.27 -95.02 56.80
CA ILE A 232 12.42 -96.18 56.50
C ILE A 232 12.30 -96.34 54.99
#